data_AF-A0A6A6I816-F1
#
_entry.id   AF-A0A6A6I816-F1
#
_cell.length_a   1.000
_cell.length_b   1.000
_cell.length_c   1.000
_cell.angle_alpha   90.00
_cell.angle_beta   90.00
_cell.angle_gamma   90.00
#
_symmetry.space_group_name_H-M   'P 1'
#
loop_
_entity.id
_entity.type
_entity.pdbx_description
1 polymer ?
#
loop_
_entity_poly.entity_id
_entity_poly.type
_entity_poly.pdbx_seq_one_letter_code
_entity_poly.pdbx_strand_id
1 'polypeptide(L)'
;MERYLLSEEPQVGRNEESSSQLKEAKSKLSEDSKTPSSNPISNVHSGLGFLDLPPEIRNLIYDYAIDDSEIHGGWSNAPRLLSLRKGRITPPLAPASASTRQFLGLTQVCKRTRTEYRPIWLRHTAIRIKYGELPAFLQTFYPIVSNYQNAPKLLQISWEHSKGTLDLTSLFQMRVQCPTFPGEFVAHVLAEGALPADFGEHFRDDICGECGQNLIWDLGTWSCGTHRVYYEDIFNGWCMYYVEEYEYLGSLNCLLAHRNEQWLADVREGRVTHVGCVLDQDPEKARHAVSLKLSPEGPQQAFGGINDIEGTTTRYLEKTALQGMKVETWNDPMEFKVDVGGFCRSTV
;
A
#
# COMPACT_ATOMS: atom_id res chain seq x y z
N MET A 1 15.32 2.73 -43.32
CA MET A 1 16.31 1.64 -43.52
C MET A 1 17.23 1.65 -42.31
N GLU A 2 16.70 1.25 -41.16
CA GLU A 2 17.46 1.17 -39.90
C GLU A 2 16.91 -0.02 -39.11
N ARG A 3 17.84 -0.86 -38.66
CA ARG A 3 17.64 -2.28 -38.38
C ARG A 3 17.12 -2.49 -36.97
N TYR A 4 16.05 -3.29 -36.89
CA TYR A 4 15.66 -4.05 -35.71
C TYR A 4 16.81 -4.93 -35.24
N LEU A 5 17.20 -4.78 -33.96
CA LEU A 5 17.97 -5.78 -33.22
C LEU A 5 16.99 -6.46 -32.25
N LEU A 6 16.50 -7.62 -32.68
CA LEU A 6 15.82 -8.59 -31.82
C LEU A 6 16.88 -9.26 -30.95
N SER A 7 16.89 -8.97 -29.66
CA SER A 7 17.66 -9.71 -28.66
C SER A 7 16.87 -10.96 -28.26
N GLU A 8 17.42 -12.12 -28.57
CA GLU A 8 16.91 -13.43 -28.21
C GLU A 8 16.89 -13.62 -26.68
N GLU A 9 15.75 -14.07 -26.14
CA GLU A 9 15.62 -14.46 -24.74
C GLU A 9 16.33 -15.81 -24.50
N PRO A 10 17.12 -15.95 -23.40
CA PRO A 10 17.75 -17.22 -23.08
C PRO A 10 16.72 -18.20 -22.50
N GLN A 11 16.59 -19.34 -23.15
CA GLN A 11 15.86 -20.50 -22.66
C GLN A 11 16.47 -21.01 -21.34
N VAL A 12 15.78 -20.78 -20.23
CA VAL A 12 16.13 -21.36 -18.92
C VAL A 12 15.64 -22.80 -18.88
N GLY A 13 16.56 -23.74 -19.15
CA GLY A 13 16.35 -25.16 -18.95
C GLY A 13 16.11 -25.51 -17.48
N ARG A 14 14.99 -26.18 -17.19
CA ARG A 14 14.73 -26.85 -15.90
C ARG A 14 15.63 -28.08 -15.79
N ASN A 15 16.63 -28.02 -14.93
CA ASN A 15 17.31 -29.21 -14.43
C ASN A 15 16.68 -29.63 -13.10
N GLU A 16 15.80 -30.64 -13.16
CA GLU A 16 15.32 -31.40 -12.02
C GLU A 16 16.29 -32.54 -11.73
N GLU A 17 17.42 -32.28 -11.07
CA GLU A 17 18.32 -33.35 -10.61
C GLU A 17 19.25 -32.81 -9.51
N SER A 18 18.88 -33.04 -8.25
CA SER A 18 19.79 -33.22 -7.09
C SER A 18 19.03 -33.06 -5.76
N SER A 19 18.33 -34.11 -5.34
CA SER A 19 17.79 -34.23 -3.98
C SER A 19 18.00 -35.66 -3.47
N SER A 20 19.26 -36.06 -3.37
CA SER A 20 19.63 -37.44 -2.99
C SER A 20 21.07 -37.58 -2.48
N GLN A 21 21.65 -36.57 -1.81
CA GLN A 21 22.99 -36.67 -1.21
C GLN A 21 23.17 -35.97 0.16
N LEU A 22 22.12 -35.88 0.99
CA LEU A 22 22.19 -35.22 2.31
C LEU A 22 21.68 -36.09 3.48
N LYS A 23 21.91 -37.41 3.43
CA LYS A 23 21.47 -38.36 4.47
C LYS A 23 22.52 -39.29 5.09
N GLU A 24 23.82 -39.11 4.82
CA GLU A 24 24.86 -39.95 5.42
C GLU A 24 25.98 -39.13 6.06
N ALA A 25 25.74 -38.55 7.23
CA ALA A 25 26.79 -38.05 8.12
C ALA A 25 26.30 -37.81 9.57
N LYS A 26 25.50 -38.71 10.14
CA LYS A 26 25.11 -38.67 11.58
C LYS A 26 24.97 -40.06 12.19
N SER A 27 26.03 -40.85 12.10
CA SER A 27 26.17 -42.09 12.86
C SER A 27 27.63 -42.25 13.24
N LYS A 28 27.86 -42.55 14.53
CA LYS A 28 29.15 -42.66 15.24
C LYS A 28 29.64 -41.39 15.91
N LEU A 29 29.18 -41.17 17.15
CA LEU A 29 30.08 -40.91 18.29
C LEU A 29 29.33 -41.03 19.62
N SER A 30 29.99 -41.74 20.55
CA SER A 30 29.78 -41.86 22.00
C SER A 30 28.64 -42.76 22.51
N GLU A 31 28.91 -44.06 22.53
CA GLU A 31 28.61 -44.91 23.69
C GLU A 31 29.66 -44.69 24.79
N ASP A 32 29.28 -44.99 26.03
CA ASP A 32 30.09 -45.13 27.26
C ASP A 32 30.48 -43.87 28.07
N SER A 33 29.59 -43.50 29.00
CA SER A 33 29.98 -43.26 30.39
C SER A 33 28.78 -43.38 31.33
N LYS A 34 28.72 -44.53 32.04
CA LYS A 34 27.79 -44.84 33.11
C LYS A 34 28.40 -44.35 34.44
N THR A 35 27.84 -43.30 35.04
CA THR A 35 28.08 -42.94 36.45
C THR A 35 26.73 -42.76 37.15
N PRO A 36 26.48 -43.47 38.28
CA PRO A 36 25.29 -43.28 39.08
C PRO A 36 25.58 -42.26 40.19
N SER A 37 24.96 -41.08 40.14
CA SER A 37 25.02 -40.17 41.29
C SER A 37 23.78 -39.29 41.39
N SER A 38 22.95 -39.65 42.38
CA SER A 38 22.12 -38.77 43.21
C SER A 38 21.37 -37.62 42.53
N ASN A 39 20.08 -37.86 42.27
CA ASN A 39 19.07 -36.87 41.92
C ASN A 39 19.07 -35.66 42.87
N PRO A 40 19.37 -34.43 42.41
CA PRO A 40 18.74 -33.26 42.99
C PRO A 40 17.33 -33.18 42.40
N ILE A 41 16.32 -33.24 43.27
CA ILE A 41 14.95 -32.85 42.94
C ILE A 41 14.98 -31.33 42.68
N SER A 42 15.47 -30.94 41.51
CA SER A 42 15.32 -29.58 41.03
C SER A 42 13.93 -29.52 40.44
N ASN A 43 12.95 -29.17 41.29
CA ASN A 43 11.62 -28.76 40.90
C ASN A 43 11.75 -27.38 40.21
N VAL A 44 12.45 -27.36 39.07
CA VAL A 44 12.48 -26.24 38.16
C VAL A 44 11.08 -26.22 37.59
N HIS A 45 10.24 -25.36 38.12
CA HIS A 45 8.99 -25.01 37.46
C HIS A 45 9.39 -24.49 36.08
N SER A 46 9.34 -25.38 35.09
CA SER A 46 9.37 -25.02 33.68
C SER A 46 8.30 -23.96 33.54
N GLY A 47 8.71 -22.70 33.40
CA GLY A 47 7.77 -21.58 33.36
C GLY A 47 6.69 -21.89 32.33
N LEU A 48 5.44 -21.65 32.70
CA LEU A 48 4.30 -21.78 31.78
C LEU A 48 4.62 -20.97 30.53
N GLY A 49 4.77 -21.65 29.40
CA GLY A 49 5.02 -21.00 28.13
C GLY A 49 3.78 -20.25 27.67
N PHE A 50 3.96 -19.24 26.81
CA PHE A 50 2.83 -18.48 26.25
C PHE A 50 1.78 -19.40 25.57
N LEU A 51 2.21 -20.50 24.94
CA LEU A 51 1.31 -21.46 24.29
C LEU A 51 0.60 -22.40 25.26
N ASP A 52 1.04 -22.47 26.52
CA ASP A 52 0.41 -23.25 27.59
C ASP A 52 -0.73 -22.47 28.25
N LEU A 53 -0.82 -21.16 28.00
CA LEU A 53 -1.94 -20.32 28.44
C LEU A 53 -3.24 -20.77 27.74
N PRO A 54 -4.40 -20.73 28.40
CA PRO A 54 -5.70 -20.91 27.73
C PRO A 54 -5.93 -19.91 26.58
N PRO A 55 -6.67 -20.27 25.52
CA PRO A 55 -6.95 -19.38 24.40
C PRO A 55 -7.56 -18.04 24.81
N GLU A 56 -8.38 -18.02 25.85
CA GLU A 56 -9.02 -16.81 26.40
C GLU A 56 -7.98 -15.81 26.89
N ILE A 57 -6.96 -16.29 27.61
CA ILE A 57 -5.86 -15.46 28.10
C ILE A 57 -5.00 -14.95 26.94
N ARG A 58 -4.77 -15.78 25.92
CA ARG A 58 -4.04 -15.33 24.72
C ARG A 58 -4.80 -14.26 23.96
N ASN A 59 -6.13 -14.38 23.84
CA ASN A 59 -6.97 -13.35 23.22
C ASN A 59 -6.92 -12.02 23.99
N LEU A 60 -6.97 -12.05 25.32
CA LEU A 60 -6.79 -10.83 26.13
C LEU A 60 -5.43 -10.15 25.87
N ILE A 61 -4.36 -10.94 25.72
CA ILE A 61 -3.04 -10.42 25.35
C ILE A 61 -3.06 -9.83 23.94
N TYR A 62 -3.77 -10.45 23.00
CA TYR A 62 -3.93 -9.94 21.64
C TYR A 62 -4.73 -8.64 21.60
N ASP A 63 -5.81 -8.54 22.38
CA ASP A 63 -6.64 -7.34 22.51
C ASP A 63 -5.81 -6.20 23.08
N TYR A 64 -5.05 -6.45 24.16
CA TYR A 64 -4.10 -5.47 24.70
C TYR A 64 -3.06 -5.03 23.65
N ALA A 65 -2.59 -5.96 22.82
CA ALA A 65 -1.61 -5.69 21.77
C ALA A 65 -2.16 -4.90 20.56
N ILE A 66 -3.46 -4.64 20.49
CA ILE A 66 -4.10 -3.82 19.43
C ILE A 66 -4.78 -2.54 19.96
N ASP A 67 -4.92 -2.40 21.28
CA ASP A 67 -5.69 -1.33 21.93
C ASP A 67 -5.10 0.08 21.75
N ASP A 68 -3.77 0.18 21.57
CA ASP A 68 -3.03 1.46 21.49
C ASP A 68 -3.17 2.20 20.13
N SER A 69 -4.24 1.89 19.39
CA SER A 69 -4.43 2.33 18.00
C SER A 69 -4.78 3.81 17.83
N GLU A 70 -5.02 4.55 18.92
CA GLU A 70 -5.21 6.00 18.89
C GLU A 70 -3.96 6.72 18.36
N ILE A 71 -2.77 6.18 18.61
CA ILE A 71 -1.50 6.76 18.15
C ILE A 71 -1.42 6.75 16.60
N HIS A 72 -2.11 5.83 15.91
CA HIS A 72 -2.00 5.64 14.46
C HIS A 72 -3.22 6.10 13.66
N GLY A 73 -4.15 6.84 14.27
CA GLY A 73 -5.39 7.28 13.62
C GLY A 73 -5.25 8.42 12.60
N GLY A 74 -4.11 9.12 12.59
CA GLY A 74 -3.89 10.29 11.74
C GLY A 74 -3.10 10.00 10.46
N TRP A 75 -3.32 10.83 9.44
CA TRP A 75 -2.55 10.86 8.20
C TRP A 75 -1.03 10.99 8.44
N SER A 76 -0.59 11.55 9.58
CA SER A 76 0.82 11.69 9.95
C SER A 76 1.46 10.42 10.54
N ASN A 77 0.68 9.47 11.05
CA ASN A 77 1.18 8.46 12.00
C ASN A 77 1.22 7.02 11.45
N ALA A 78 0.87 6.80 10.19
CA ALA A 78 0.93 5.47 9.60
C ALA A 78 2.40 4.99 9.48
N PRO A 79 2.80 3.89 10.14
CA PRO A 79 4.16 3.37 10.09
C PRO A 79 4.53 2.98 8.66
N ARG A 80 5.72 3.40 8.22
CA ARG A 80 6.27 2.96 6.94
C ARG A 80 6.54 1.46 6.95
N LEU A 81 6.39 0.82 5.78
CA LEU A 81 7.10 -0.44 5.55
C LEU A 81 8.59 -0.19 5.67
N LEU A 82 9.23 -1.01 6.51
CA LEU A 82 10.67 -1.11 6.51
C LEU A 82 11.08 -1.72 5.17
N SER A 83 11.38 -0.86 4.21
CA SER A 83 12.01 -1.27 2.97
C SER A 83 13.41 -1.78 3.33
N LEU A 84 13.67 -3.06 3.06
CA LEU A 84 15.01 -3.62 3.07
C LEU A 84 15.80 -2.86 2.00
N ARG A 85 16.48 -1.77 2.38
CA ARG A 85 17.29 -0.98 1.45
C ARG A 85 18.37 -1.89 0.87
N LYS A 86 18.15 -2.38 -0.35
CA LYS A 86 19.17 -3.06 -1.14
C LYS A 86 20.29 -2.06 -1.39
N GLY A 87 21.45 -2.25 -0.75
CA GLY A 87 22.70 -1.59 -1.17
C GLY A 87 23.26 -0.46 -0.30
N ARG A 88 22.70 -0.15 0.89
CA ARG A 88 23.43 0.69 1.87
C ARG A 88 24.00 -0.17 3.00
N ILE A 89 25.32 -0.40 2.92
CA ILE A 89 26.12 -1.05 3.98
C ILE A 89 26.30 -0.10 5.17
N THR A 90 26.03 1.20 5.01
CA THR A 90 26.10 2.15 6.11
C THR A 90 24.88 1.99 7.03
N PRO A 91 25.10 1.62 8.31
CA PRO A 91 24.04 1.67 9.30
C PRO A 91 23.48 3.09 9.36
N PRO A 92 22.15 3.27 9.40
CA PRO A 92 21.56 4.60 9.44
C PRO A 92 22.07 5.35 10.67
N LEU A 93 22.56 6.58 10.45
CA LEU A 93 23.11 7.48 11.47
C LEU A 93 22.06 7.99 12.48
N ALA A 94 20.77 7.81 12.17
CA ALA A 94 19.69 7.89 13.15
C ALA A 94 19.26 6.46 13.46
N PRO A 95 18.87 6.12 14.70
CA PRO A 95 18.27 4.81 14.98
C PRO A 95 17.17 4.63 13.95
N ALA A 96 17.35 3.65 13.04
CA ALA A 96 16.29 3.24 12.13
C ALA A 96 15.09 3.07 13.03
N SER A 97 14.11 3.97 12.93
CA SER A 97 12.97 4.03 13.83
C SER A 97 12.45 2.60 13.92
N ALA A 98 12.71 1.98 15.08
CA ALA A 98 12.36 0.58 15.30
C ALA A 98 10.91 0.48 14.87
N SER A 99 10.61 -0.47 13.97
CA SER A 99 9.31 -0.51 13.28
C SER A 99 8.22 -0.07 14.24
N THR A 100 7.61 1.09 14.01
CA THR A 100 6.61 1.65 14.94
C THR A 100 5.35 0.78 15.00
N ARG A 101 5.35 -0.34 14.25
CA ARG A 101 4.41 -1.45 14.32
C ARG A 101 4.57 -2.16 15.66
N GLN A 102 3.79 -1.69 16.61
CA GLN A 102 3.66 -2.35 17.90
C GLN A 102 3.34 -3.83 17.72
N PHE A 103 3.95 -4.66 18.58
CA PHE A 103 3.71 -6.10 18.68
C PHE A 103 3.88 -6.93 17.39
N LEU A 104 4.57 -6.40 16.37
CA LEU A 104 4.92 -7.15 15.15
C LEU A 104 5.63 -8.47 15.48
N GLY A 105 6.43 -8.49 16.56
CA GLY A 105 7.13 -9.68 17.03
C GLY A 105 6.20 -10.88 17.30
N LEU A 106 4.97 -10.66 17.79
CA LEU A 106 4.00 -11.74 18.02
C LEU A 106 3.60 -12.46 16.73
N THR A 107 3.65 -11.77 15.59
CA THR A 107 3.42 -12.38 14.27
C THR A 107 4.58 -13.27 13.80
N GLN A 108 5.74 -13.16 14.46
CA GLN A 108 6.99 -13.81 14.06
C GLN A 108 7.39 -15.00 14.94
N VAL A 109 6.93 -15.06 16.21
CA VAL A 109 7.41 -16.04 17.22
C VAL A 109 7.25 -17.51 16.80
N CYS A 110 6.01 -17.98 16.56
CA CYS A 110 5.75 -19.37 16.21
C CYS A 110 4.53 -19.51 15.29
N LYS A 111 4.36 -20.69 14.68
CA LYS A 111 3.24 -20.95 13.75
C LYS A 111 1.88 -20.73 14.41
N ARG A 112 1.70 -21.19 15.65
CA ARG A 112 0.42 -21.11 16.37
C ARG A 112 0.02 -19.68 16.70
N THR A 113 0.91 -18.89 17.32
CA THR A 113 0.66 -17.46 17.57
C THR A 113 0.39 -16.73 16.26
N ARG A 114 1.09 -17.06 15.17
CA ARG A 114 0.85 -16.43 13.87
C ARG A 114 -0.53 -16.76 13.31
N THR A 115 -1.00 -18.00 13.40
CA THR A 115 -2.33 -18.36 12.91
C THR A 115 -3.44 -17.70 13.72
N GLU A 116 -3.24 -17.49 15.01
CA GLU A 116 -4.22 -16.86 15.91
C GLU A 116 -4.19 -15.32 15.79
N TYR A 117 -3.01 -14.70 15.94
CA TYR A 117 -2.84 -13.25 16.06
C TYR A 117 -2.74 -12.51 14.72
N ARG A 118 -2.16 -13.10 13.67
CA ARG A 118 -1.87 -12.38 12.41
C ARG A 118 -3.12 -11.75 11.77
N PRO A 119 -4.30 -12.42 11.68
CA PRO A 119 -5.49 -11.79 11.12
C PRO A 119 -5.97 -10.58 11.96
N ILE A 120 -5.89 -10.69 13.29
CA ILE A 120 -6.24 -9.61 14.23
C ILE A 120 -5.29 -8.43 14.03
N TRP A 121 -3.99 -8.69 14.02
CA TRP A 121 -2.96 -7.69 13.79
C TRP A 121 -3.13 -6.98 12.46
N LEU A 122 -3.30 -7.71 11.35
CA LEU A 122 -3.48 -7.11 10.02
C LEU A 122 -4.67 -6.15 10.01
N ARG A 123 -5.84 -6.57 10.51
CA ARG A 123 -7.05 -5.72 10.55
C ARG A 123 -6.90 -4.44 11.36
N HIS A 124 -6.02 -4.41 12.35
CA HIS A 124 -5.79 -3.23 13.19
C HIS A 124 -4.61 -2.38 12.73
N THR A 125 -3.81 -2.86 11.77
CA THR A 125 -2.66 -2.10 11.27
C THR A 125 -3.08 -0.97 10.34
N ALA A 126 -2.52 0.22 10.56
CA ALA A 126 -2.38 1.26 9.56
C ALA A 126 -0.99 1.11 8.94
N ILE A 127 -0.86 1.11 7.61
CA ILE A 127 0.42 0.90 6.95
C ILE A 127 0.57 1.90 5.82
N ARG A 128 1.75 2.51 5.73
CA ARG A 128 2.18 3.28 4.57
C ARG A 128 3.22 2.53 3.75
N ILE A 129 3.02 2.47 2.45
CA ILE A 129 3.86 1.71 1.52
C ILE A 129 4.22 2.53 0.30
N LYS A 130 5.37 2.24 -0.32
CA LYS A 130 5.67 2.73 -1.66
C LYS A 130 4.87 1.93 -2.67
N TYR A 131 4.37 2.60 -3.72
CA TYR A 131 3.65 1.90 -4.77
C TYR A 131 4.45 0.70 -5.34
N GLY A 132 5.74 0.89 -5.68
CA GLY A 132 6.58 -0.20 -6.20
C GLY A 132 6.74 -1.41 -5.24
N GLU A 133 6.39 -1.26 -3.96
CA GLU A 133 6.41 -2.32 -2.95
C GLU A 133 5.03 -2.96 -2.73
N LEU A 134 3.96 -2.38 -3.27
CA LEU A 134 2.59 -2.87 -3.13
C LEU A 134 2.43 -4.32 -3.60
N PRO A 135 2.92 -4.74 -4.79
CA PRO A 135 2.78 -6.14 -5.21
C PRO A 135 3.46 -7.11 -4.24
N ALA A 136 4.68 -6.80 -3.78
CA ALA A 136 5.41 -7.63 -2.83
C ALA A 136 4.73 -7.69 -1.46
N PHE A 137 4.18 -6.55 -1.01
CA PHE A 137 3.39 -6.46 0.22
C PHE A 137 2.14 -7.35 0.12
N LEU A 138 1.35 -7.21 -0.95
CA LEU A 138 0.15 -8.01 -1.16
C LEU A 138 0.47 -9.49 -1.25
N GLN A 139 1.51 -9.89 -2.00
CA GLN A 139 1.93 -11.28 -2.09
C GLN A 139 2.34 -11.87 -0.73
N THR A 140 2.97 -11.07 0.12
CA THR A 140 3.46 -11.51 1.44
C THR A 140 2.33 -11.61 2.47
N PHE A 141 1.46 -10.60 2.52
CA PHE A 141 0.44 -10.48 3.56
C PHE A 141 -0.91 -11.08 3.13
N TYR A 142 -1.21 -11.05 1.83
CA TYR A 142 -2.48 -11.44 1.24
C TYR A 142 -2.31 -12.28 -0.03
N PRO A 143 -1.63 -13.45 0.04
CA PRO A 143 -1.32 -14.28 -1.13
C PRO A 143 -2.54 -14.88 -1.85
N ILE A 144 -3.72 -14.82 -1.23
CA ILE A 144 -4.98 -15.35 -1.76
C ILE A 144 -6.09 -14.33 -1.49
N VAL A 145 -7.04 -14.20 -2.43
CA VAL A 145 -8.12 -13.21 -2.36
C VAL A 145 -8.96 -13.35 -1.10
N SER A 146 -9.19 -14.57 -0.60
CA SER A 146 -9.93 -14.79 0.65
C SER A 146 -9.25 -14.19 1.89
N ASN A 147 -7.93 -13.89 1.83
CA ASN A 147 -7.24 -13.21 2.92
C ASN A 147 -7.55 -11.72 2.97
N TYR A 148 -8.07 -11.12 1.90
CA TYR A 148 -8.44 -9.71 1.86
C TYR A 148 -9.55 -9.35 2.84
N GLN A 149 -10.32 -10.31 3.36
CA GLN A 149 -11.24 -10.08 4.49
C GLN A 149 -10.53 -9.55 5.75
N ASN A 150 -9.21 -9.70 5.83
CA ASN A 150 -8.36 -9.16 6.90
C ASN A 150 -7.57 -7.93 6.45
N ALA A 151 -8.09 -7.18 5.46
CA ALA A 151 -7.51 -5.93 4.98
C ALA A 151 -7.13 -4.99 6.14
N PRO A 152 -6.09 -4.16 5.97
CA PRO A 152 -5.63 -3.30 7.05
C PRO A 152 -6.65 -2.22 7.40
N LYS A 153 -6.56 -1.71 8.63
CA LYS A 153 -7.36 -0.56 9.10
C LYS A 153 -7.16 0.66 8.22
N LEU A 154 -5.97 0.82 7.65
CA LEU A 154 -5.63 1.85 6.67
C LEU A 154 -4.45 1.40 5.80
N LEU A 155 -4.56 1.51 4.49
CA LEU A 155 -3.44 1.33 3.56
C LEU A 155 -3.17 2.62 2.78
N GLN A 156 -2.09 3.32 3.15
CA GLN A 156 -1.62 4.48 2.43
C GLN A 156 -0.56 4.10 1.40
N ILE A 157 -0.78 4.49 0.15
CA ILE A 157 0.08 4.20 -0.99
C ILE A 157 0.74 5.50 -1.42
N SER A 158 2.04 5.57 -1.21
CA SER A 158 2.88 6.68 -1.64
C SER A 158 2.96 6.72 -3.17
N TRP A 159 2.55 7.84 -3.74
CA TRP A 159 2.33 8.03 -5.18
C TRP A 159 3.20 9.13 -5.79
N GLU A 160 3.81 8.86 -6.94
CA GLU A 160 4.74 9.78 -7.62
C GLU A 160 4.35 9.93 -9.10
N HIS A 161 4.27 11.16 -9.62
CA HIS A 161 3.85 11.45 -11.01
C HIS A 161 4.69 10.76 -12.09
N SER A 162 5.95 10.42 -11.78
CA SER A 162 6.91 9.92 -12.77
C SER A 162 6.75 8.43 -13.10
N LYS A 163 5.82 7.70 -12.44
CA LYS A 163 5.85 6.24 -12.39
C LYS A 163 4.66 5.56 -13.05
N GLY A 164 4.76 5.41 -14.38
CA GLY A 164 4.20 4.29 -15.14
C GLY A 164 2.70 4.01 -15.01
N THR A 165 2.31 2.80 -15.40
CA THR A 165 0.95 2.29 -15.19
C THR A 165 0.84 1.64 -13.81
N LEU A 166 -0.28 1.88 -13.15
CA LEU A 166 -0.59 1.31 -11.84
C LEU A 166 -1.67 0.25 -11.96
N ASP A 167 -1.37 -0.98 -11.59
CA ASP A 167 -2.41 -2.01 -11.43
C ASP A 167 -3.11 -1.86 -10.07
N LEU A 168 -4.36 -1.40 -10.12
CA LEU A 168 -5.26 -1.22 -8.98
C LEU A 168 -6.11 -2.45 -8.68
N THR A 169 -6.08 -3.48 -9.53
CA THR A 169 -7.02 -4.61 -9.49
C THR A 169 -7.07 -5.26 -8.11
N SER A 170 -5.90 -5.50 -7.49
CA SER A 170 -5.84 -6.11 -6.15
C SER A 170 -6.43 -5.23 -5.05
N LEU A 171 -6.39 -3.90 -5.19
CA LEU A 171 -6.98 -2.98 -4.21
C LEU A 171 -8.50 -2.99 -4.30
N PHE A 172 -9.06 -3.07 -5.51
CA PHE A 172 -10.51 -3.24 -5.71
C PHE A 172 -10.99 -4.61 -5.24
N GLN A 173 -10.23 -5.68 -5.52
CA GLN A 173 -10.53 -6.99 -4.96
C GLN A 173 -10.48 -6.96 -3.43
N MET A 174 -9.54 -6.22 -2.83
CA MET A 174 -9.50 -6.03 -1.39
C MET A 174 -10.74 -5.30 -0.86
N ARG A 175 -11.18 -4.25 -1.56
CA ARG A 175 -12.41 -3.51 -1.27
C ARG A 175 -13.67 -4.39 -1.35
N VAL A 176 -13.75 -5.27 -2.35
CA VAL A 176 -14.85 -6.22 -2.52
C VAL A 176 -14.96 -7.21 -1.35
N GLN A 177 -13.82 -7.68 -0.85
CA GLN A 177 -13.75 -8.65 0.26
C GLN A 177 -13.86 -7.97 1.64
N CYS A 178 -13.53 -6.68 1.72
CA CYS A 178 -13.61 -5.88 2.94
C CYS A 178 -14.23 -4.50 2.60
N PRO A 179 -15.57 -4.35 2.66
CA PRO A 179 -16.25 -3.09 2.35
C PRO A 179 -15.93 -1.93 3.30
N THR A 180 -15.21 -2.17 4.39
CA THR A 180 -14.70 -1.15 5.31
C THR A 180 -13.24 -0.80 5.04
N PHE A 181 -12.56 -1.47 4.10
CA PHE A 181 -11.17 -1.21 3.74
C PHE A 181 -10.99 0.24 3.27
N PRO A 182 -10.17 1.06 3.97
CA PRO A 182 -9.81 2.38 3.51
C PRO A 182 -8.39 2.32 2.91
N GLY A 183 -8.35 2.31 1.58
CA GLY A 183 -7.13 2.50 0.82
C GLY A 183 -7.04 3.95 0.34
N GLU A 184 -5.87 4.56 0.46
CA GLU A 184 -5.64 5.95 0.11
C GLU A 184 -4.31 6.12 -0.62
N PHE A 185 -4.32 6.87 -1.70
CA PHE A 185 -3.14 7.41 -2.35
C PHE A 185 -2.77 8.73 -1.70
N VAL A 186 -1.47 8.90 -1.45
CA VAL A 186 -0.89 10.09 -0.84
C VAL A 186 0.33 10.51 -1.66
N ALA A 187 0.49 11.82 -1.89
CA ALA A 187 1.64 12.36 -2.61
C ALA A 187 2.96 11.83 -2.02
N HIS A 188 3.89 11.44 -2.88
CA HIS A 188 5.10 10.72 -2.49
C HIS A 188 5.89 11.49 -1.44
N VAL A 189 6.01 12.80 -1.65
CA VAL A 189 6.75 13.72 -0.80
C VAL A 189 6.17 13.76 0.62
N LEU A 190 4.84 13.86 0.73
CA LEU A 190 4.11 13.85 2.01
C LEU A 190 4.21 12.48 2.69
N ALA A 191 4.01 11.41 1.91
CA ALA A 191 4.07 10.03 2.38
C ALA A 191 5.46 9.66 2.93
N GLU A 192 6.52 10.11 2.26
CA GLU A 192 7.90 9.94 2.67
C GLU A 192 8.31 10.90 3.80
N GLY A 193 7.35 11.61 4.40
CA GLY A 193 7.59 12.57 5.48
C GLY A 193 8.81 13.42 5.16
N ALA A 194 8.96 13.75 3.87
CA ALA A 194 9.98 14.68 3.46
C ALA A 194 9.63 15.93 4.24
N LEU A 195 10.56 16.36 5.09
CA LEU A 195 10.48 17.74 5.50
C LEU A 195 10.74 18.56 4.23
N PRO A 196 10.36 19.83 4.21
CA PRO A 196 10.77 20.70 3.13
C PRO A 196 12.30 20.93 3.29
N ALA A 197 13.10 19.92 2.97
CA ALA A 197 14.54 19.89 3.16
C ALA A 197 15.23 20.89 2.23
N ASP A 198 14.50 21.37 1.22
CA ASP A 198 14.84 22.42 0.27
C ASP A 198 13.90 23.63 0.38
N PHE A 199 13.45 23.94 1.61
CA PHE A 199 12.76 25.17 1.98
C PHE A 199 13.35 26.42 1.31
N GLY A 200 14.67 26.43 1.11
CA GLY A 200 15.38 27.54 0.52
C GLY A 200 15.09 27.78 -0.95
N GLU A 201 14.61 26.85 -1.77
CA GLU A 201 14.40 27.15 -3.21
C GLU A 201 12.93 27.44 -3.56
N HIS A 202 11.98 26.75 -2.94
CA HIS A 202 10.55 26.99 -3.23
C HIS A 202 9.92 28.11 -2.40
N PHE A 203 10.46 28.40 -1.20
CA PHE A 203 9.93 29.44 -0.30
C PHE A 203 10.85 30.67 -0.21
N ARG A 204 11.92 30.74 -1.02
CA ARG A 204 12.82 31.91 -1.01
C ARG A 204 12.12 33.20 -1.42
N ASP A 205 11.08 33.07 -2.24
CA ASP A 205 10.25 34.16 -2.74
C ASP A 205 8.91 34.24 -2.00
N ASP A 206 8.72 33.46 -0.92
CA ASP A 206 7.48 33.53 -0.15
C ASP A 206 7.41 34.82 0.65
N ILE A 207 6.32 35.53 0.40
CA ILE A 207 6.03 36.82 0.97
C ILE A 207 5.16 36.61 2.20
N CYS A 208 5.54 37.20 3.34
CA CYS A 208 4.68 37.22 4.51
C CYS A 208 3.34 37.88 4.14
N GLY A 209 2.24 37.13 4.28
CA GLY A 209 0.90 37.58 3.90
C GLY A 209 0.42 38.85 4.63
N GLU A 210 1.03 39.19 5.78
CA GLU A 210 0.70 40.40 6.54
C GLU A 210 1.55 41.62 6.15
N CYS A 211 2.88 41.47 6.07
CA CYS A 211 3.80 42.60 5.87
C CYS A 211 4.26 42.79 4.41
N GLY A 212 4.05 41.80 3.53
CA GLY A 212 4.54 41.88 2.16
C GLY A 212 6.07 41.71 2.01
N GLN A 213 6.78 41.33 3.08
CA GLN A 213 8.25 41.13 3.04
C GLN A 213 8.61 39.65 2.93
N ASN A 214 9.76 39.36 2.35
CA ASN A 214 10.28 38.01 2.20
C ASN A 214 10.49 37.34 3.56
N LEU A 215 10.10 36.07 3.65
CA LEU A 215 10.39 35.25 4.82
C LEU A 215 11.87 34.85 4.83
N ILE A 216 12.52 35.05 5.97
CA ILE A 216 13.89 34.63 6.23
C ILE A 216 13.86 33.51 7.27
N TRP A 217 14.53 32.40 6.98
CA TRP A 217 14.76 31.34 7.96
C TRP A 217 15.91 31.75 8.88
N ASP A 218 15.61 32.05 10.13
CA ASP A 218 16.60 32.36 11.15
C ASP A 218 16.32 31.58 12.45
N LEU A 219 17.37 30.96 13.00
CA LEU A 219 17.34 30.19 14.26
C LEU A 219 16.20 29.16 14.37
N GLY A 220 15.80 28.51 13.27
CA GLY A 220 14.75 27.49 13.28
C GLY A 220 13.32 28.04 13.23
N THR A 221 13.16 29.34 12.93
CA THR A 221 11.86 29.97 12.69
C THR A 221 11.89 30.83 11.43
N TRP A 222 10.79 30.86 10.70
CA TRP A 222 10.61 31.80 9.61
C TRP A 222 10.10 33.13 10.14
N SER A 223 10.69 34.24 9.70
CA SER A 223 10.20 35.56 10.07
C SER A 223 10.42 36.59 8.95
N CYS A 224 9.54 37.60 8.88
CA CYS A 224 9.72 38.77 8.02
C CYS A 224 10.41 39.92 8.77
N GLY A 225 11.16 39.66 9.85
CA GLY A 225 11.67 40.66 10.79
C GLY A 225 10.60 41.36 11.65
N THR A 226 9.35 41.42 11.18
CA THR A 226 8.21 42.01 11.89
C THR A 226 7.21 40.96 12.41
N HIS A 227 7.02 39.87 11.67
CA HIS A 227 6.13 38.78 12.03
C HIS A 227 6.88 37.46 12.15
N ARG A 228 6.47 36.63 13.13
CA ARG A 228 6.98 35.28 13.31
C ARG A 228 6.00 34.31 12.67
N VAL A 229 6.45 33.57 11.66
CA VAL A 229 5.64 32.53 11.04
C VAL A 229 5.97 31.21 11.74
N TYR A 230 4.93 30.54 12.21
CA TYR A 230 5.11 29.27 12.89
C TYR A 230 5.46 28.18 11.87
N TYR A 231 6.33 27.26 12.29
CA TYR A 231 6.70 26.11 11.47
C TYR A 231 5.47 25.33 10.98
N GLU A 232 4.43 25.25 11.81
CA GLU A 232 3.16 24.60 11.47
C GLU A 232 2.46 25.25 10.28
N ASP A 233 2.42 26.58 10.20
CA ASP A 233 1.76 27.28 9.09
C ASP A 233 2.46 27.01 7.75
N ILE A 234 3.79 27.01 7.78
CA ILE A 234 4.60 26.76 6.59
C ILE A 234 4.55 25.29 6.20
N PHE A 235 4.60 24.38 7.16
CA PHE A 235 4.39 22.96 6.93
C PHE A 235 3.00 22.69 6.33
N ASN A 236 1.96 23.35 6.84
CA ASN A 236 0.60 23.26 6.33
C ASN A 236 0.51 23.83 4.90
N GLY A 237 1.07 25.01 4.62
CA GLY A 237 1.12 25.59 3.28
C GLY A 237 1.83 24.69 2.28
N TRP A 238 2.95 24.11 2.68
CA TRP A 238 3.68 23.11 1.89
C TRP A 238 2.88 21.82 1.65
N CYS A 239 2.15 21.34 2.66
CA CYS A 239 1.25 20.20 2.50
C CYS A 239 0.13 20.53 1.51
N MET A 240 -0.48 21.72 1.63
CA MET A 240 -1.54 22.19 0.73
C MET A 240 -1.06 22.31 -0.71
N TYR A 241 0.14 22.86 -0.94
CA TYR A 241 0.77 22.91 -2.27
C TYR A 241 0.82 21.51 -2.92
N TYR A 242 1.29 20.49 -2.19
CA TYR A 242 1.32 19.13 -2.73
C TYR A 242 -0.06 18.47 -2.81
N VAL A 243 -1.02 18.86 -1.97
CA VAL A 243 -2.41 18.39 -2.12
C VAL A 243 -3.01 18.95 -3.42
N GLU A 244 -2.72 20.20 -3.76
CA GLU A 244 -3.16 20.85 -5.01
C GLU A 244 -2.44 20.25 -6.22
N GLU A 245 -1.12 20.12 -6.19
CA GLU A 245 -0.32 19.50 -7.27
C GLU A 245 -0.77 18.05 -7.54
N TYR A 246 -1.25 17.37 -6.48
CA TYR A 246 -1.79 16.02 -6.54
C TYR A 246 -3.33 15.98 -6.42
N GLU A 247 -4.07 17.01 -6.89
CA GLU A 247 -5.55 17.09 -6.75
C GLU A 247 -6.25 15.80 -7.23
N TYR A 248 -5.75 15.18 -8.30
CA TYR A 248 -6.28 13.94 -8.88
C TYR A 248 -6.23 12.74 -7.92
N LEU A 249 -5.35 12.75 -6.91
CA LEU A 249 -5.33 11.70 -5.88
C LEU A 249 -6.65 11.68 -5.11
N GLY A 250 -7.31 12.82 -4.93
CA GLY A 250 -8.66 12.91 -4.38
C GLY A 250 -9.63 12.05 -5.19
N SER A 251 -9.61 12.18 -6.51
CA SER A 251 -10.44 11.37 -7.41
C SER A 251 -10.11 9.89 -7.38
N LEU A 252 -8.82 9.52 -7.34
CA LEU A 252 -8.41 8.12 -7.18
C LEU A 252 -8.88 7.54 -5.83
N ASN A 253 -8.82 8.34 -4.77
CA ASN A 253 -9.31 7.95 -3.45
C ASN A 253 -10.83 7.80 -3.43
N CYS A 254 -11.58 8.72 -4.05
CA CYS A 254 -13.03 8.58 -4.23
C CYS A 254 -13.37 7.30 -5.02
N LEU A 255 -12.61 7.00 -6.09
CA LEU A 255 -12.80 5.80 -6.89
C LEU A 255 -12.50 4.52 -6.09
N LEU A 256 -11.44 4.49 -5.29
CA LEU A 256 -11.10 3.34 -4.45
C LEU A 256 -12.10 3.14 -3.30
N ALA A 257 -12.63 4.24 -2.76
CA ALA A 257 -13.65 4.25 -1.71
C ALA A 257 -15.08 4.01 -2.24
N HIS A 258 -15.23 3.78 -3.55
CA HIS A 258 -16.53 3.69 -4.20
C HIS A 258 -17.42 2.60 -3.60
N ARG A 259 -18.73 2.89 -3.49
CA ARG A 259 -19.72 2.04 -2.80
C ARG A 259 -20.83 1.53 -3.73
N ASN A 260 -20.73 1.74 -5.03
CA ASN A 260 -21.73 1.20 -5.95
C ASN A 260 -21.69 -0.34 -5.94
N GLU A 261 -22.78 -0.96 -5.49
CA GLU A 261 -22.87 -2.41 -5.33
C GLU A 261 -22.75 -3.16 -6.67
N GLN A 262 -23.22 -2.58 -7.77
CA GLN A 262 -23.08 -3.19 -9.10
C GLN A 262 -21.61 -3.23 -9.51
N TRP A 263 -20.88 -2.12 -9.37
CA TRP A 263 -19.44 -2.05 -9.62
C TRP A 263 -18.67 -3.09 -8.79
N LEU A 264 -18.96 -3.17 -7.50
CA LEU A 264 -18.30 -4.13 -6.61
C LEU A 264 -18.69 -5.58 -6.96
N ALA A 265 -19.92 -5.84 -7.40
CA ALA A 265 -20.34 -7.14 -7.90
C ALA A 265 -19.61 -7.52 -9.21
N ASP A 266 -19.44 -6.57 -10.13
CA ASP A 266 -18.72 -6.81 -11.38
C ASP A 266 -17.25 -7.16 -11.13
N VAL A 267 -16.59 -6.46 -10.20
CA VAL A 267 -15.23 -6.82 -9.75
C VAL A 267 -15.21 -8.20 -9.07
N ARG A 268 -16.19 -8.49 -8.19
CA ARG A 268 -16.29 -9.77 -7.48
C ARG A 268 -16.43 -10.96 -8.41
N GLU A 269 -17.21 -10.79 -9.47
CA GLU A 269 -17.51 -11.84 -10.45
C GLU A 269 -16.46 -11.92 -11.57
N GLY A 270 -15.40 -11.11 -11.51
CA GLY A 270 -14.34 -11.09 -12.51
C GLY A 270 -14.76 -10.46 -13.84
N ARG A 271 -15.90 -9.75 -13.88
CA ARG A 271 -16.35 -9.03 -15.07
C ARG A 271 -15.42 -7.87 -15.41
N VAL A 272 -14.85 -7.24 -14.37
CA VAL A 272 -13.73 -6.30 -14.48
C VAL A 272 -12.44 -7.09 -14.21
N THR A 273 -11.60 -7.26 -15.23
CA THR A 273 -10.40 -8.11 -15.14
C THR A 273 -9.15 -7.32 -14.81
N HIS A 274 -9.13 -6.03 -15.16
CA HIS A 274 -8.03 -5.14 -14.83
C HIS A 274 -8.58 -3.73 -14.56
N VAL A 275 -8.08 -3.13 -13.49
CA VAL A 275 -8.24 -1.70 -13.21
C VAL A 275 -6.84 -1.12 -13.14
N GLY A 276 -6.51 -0.23 -14.06
CA GLY A 276 -5.24 0.43 -14.14
C GLY A 276 -5.38 1.94 -13.94
N CYS A 277 -4.36 2.61 -13.41
CA CYS A 277 -4.23 4.06 -13.54
C CYS A 277 -3.10 4.33 -14.53
N VAL A 278 -3.39 5.12 -15.56
CA VAL A 278 -2.45 5.54 -16.60
C VAL A 278 -2.25 7.04 -16.45
N LEU A 279 -1.02 7.42 -16.19
CA LEU A 279 -0.60 8.81 -16.25
C LEU A 279 -0.33 9.16 -17.71
N ASP A 280 -1.01 10.17 -18.22
CA ASP A 280 -0.62 10.74 -19.50
C ASP A 280 0.77 11.37 -19.35
N GLN A 281 1.67 11.04 -20.27
CA GLN A 281 3.04 11.55 -20.27
C GLN A 281 3.11 12.98 -20.83
N ASP A 282 2.04 13.46 -21.47
CA ASP A 282 1.94 14.82 -21.96
C ASP A 282 1.73 15.79 -20.77
N PRO A 283 2.74 16.59 -20.39
CA PRO A 283 2.63 17.51 -19.25
C PRO A 283 1.59 18.62 -19.49
N GLU A 284 1.29 18.97 -20.76
CA GLU A 284 0.25 19.95 -21.08
C GLU A 284 -1.17 19.36 -21.01
N LYS A 285 -1.26 18.02 -21.03
CA LYS A 285 -2.50 17.26 -20.92
C LYS A 285 -2.41 16.20 -19.84
N ALA A 286 -1.76 16.50 -18.71
CA ALA A 286 -1.62 15.59 -17.56
C ALA A 286 -3.00 15.30 -16.92
N ARG A 287 -3.87 14.66 -17.69
CA ARG A 287 -5.14 14.10 -17.29
C ARG A 287 -4.82 12.73 -16.76
N HIS A 288 -5.22 12.54 -15.52
CA HIS A 288 -5.07 11.28 -14.85
C HIS A 288 -6.23 10.42 -15.34
N ALA A 289 -5.91 9.38 -16.11
CA ALA A 289 -6.91 8.47 -16.64
C ALA A 289 -6.82 7.13 -15.89
N VAL A 290 -7.97 6.55 -15.57
CA VAL A 290 -8.08 5.17 -15.12
C VAL A 290 -8.41 4.31 -16.34
N SER A 291 -7.56 3.34 -16.65
CA SER A 291 -7.84 2.32 -17.65
C SER A 291 -8.65 1.19 -17.01
N LEU A 292 -9.79 0.86 -17.59
CA LEU A 292 -10.63 -0.25 -17.17
C LEU A 292 -10.63 -1.30 -18.27
N LYS A 293 -10.30 -2.54 -17.92
CA LYS A 293 -10.43 -3.69 -18.82
C LYS A 293 -11.53 -4.62 -18.36
N LEU A 294 -12.49 -4.87 -19.25
CA LEU A 294 -13.56 -5.82 -19.01
C LEU A 294 -13.19 -7.21 -19.56
N SER A 295 -13.71 -8.25 -18.91
CA SER A 295 -13.77 -9.61 -19.49
C SER A 295 -14.65 -9.60 -20.75
N PRO A 296 -14.49 -10.55 -21.70
CA PRO A 296 -15.40 -10.67 -22.84
C PRO A 296 -16.88 -10.87 -22.46
N GLU A 297 -17.14 -11.55 -21.35
CA GLU A 297 -18.48 -11.85 -20.83
C GLU A 297 -19.13 -10.63 -20.18
N GLY A 298 -18.32 -9.74 -19.58
CA GLY A 298 -18.77 -8.52 -18.90
C GLY A 298 -19.66 -7.68 -19.81
N PRO A 299 -19.20 -7.30 -21.01
CA PRO A 299 -20.00 -6.54 -21.95
C PRO A 299 -21.23 -7.26 -22.48
N GLN A 300 -21.12 -8.55 -22.78
CA GLN A 300 -22.27 -9.29 -23.31
C GLN A 300 -23.44 -9.33 -22.33
N GLN A 301 -23.16 -9.54 -21.04
CA GLN A 301 -24.18 -9.59 -20.00
C GLN A 301 -24.67 -8.19 -19.57
N ALA A 302 -23.79 -7.20 -19.58
CA ALA A 302 -24.15 -5.84 -19.19
C ALA A 302 -24.93 -5.09 -20.29
N PHE A 303 -24.74 -5.42 -21.57
CA PHE A 303 -25.17 -4.55 -22.69
C PHE A 303 -25.93 -5.24 -23.83
N GLY A 304 -26.04 -6.58 -23.85
CA GLY A 304 -26.86 -7.29 -24.83
C GLY A 304 -26.30 -7.34 -26.26
N GLY A 305 -25.01 -7.03 -26.46
CA GLY A 305 -24.30 -7.15 -27.75
C GLY A 305 -23.13 -6.16 -27.90
N ILE A 306 -22.17 -6.46 -28.80
CA ILE A 306 -20.90 -5.69 -28.97
C ILE A 306 -21.01 -4.63 -30.09
N ASN A 307 -22.16 -4.48 -30.75
CA ASN A 307 -22.26 -3.69 -31.98
C ASN A 307 -22.07 -2.16 -31.80
N ASP A 308 -22.07 -1.66 -30.56
CA ASP A 308 -21.87 -0.24 -30.22
C ASP A 308 -21.04 -0.14 -28.93
N ILE A 309 -19.71 -0.25 -29.03
CA ILE A 309 -18.80 -0.27 -27.86
C ILE A 309 -18.84 1.05 -27.08
N GLU A 310 -18.92 2.19 -27.76
CA GLU A 310 -18.88 3.51 -27.12
C GLU A 310 -20.17 3.81 -26.35
N GLY A 311 -21.33 3.61 -26.98
CA GLY A 311 -22.63 3.75 -26.30
C GLY A 311 -22.81 2.74 -25.17
N THR A 312 -22.28 1.53 -25.36
CA THR A 312 -22.21 0.48 -24.35
C THR A 312 -21.39 0.89 -23.13
N THR A 313 -20.17 1.41 -23.36
CA THR A 313 -19.26 1.83 -22.29
C THR A 313 -19.84 3.01 -21.52
N THR A 314 -20.44 3.97 -22.23
CA THR A 314 -21.10 5.11 -21.59
C THR A 314 -22.24 4.65 -20.67
N ARG A 315 -23.10 3.75 -21.15
CA ARG A 315 -24.18 3.15 -20.34
C ARG A 315 -23.64 2.36 -19.14
N TYR A 316 -22.49 1.70 -19.28
CA TYR A 316 -21.84 1.01 -18.18
C TYR A 316 -21.50 1.97 -17.05
N LEU A 317 -20.75 3.02 -17.39
CA LEU A 317 -20.28 4.01 -16.42
C LEU A 317 -21.46 4.74 -15.78
N GLU A 318 -22.52 4.98 -16.55
CA GLU A 318 -23.78 5.49 -16.02
C GLU A 318 -24.40 4.55 -14.98
N LYS A 319 -24.47 3.25 -15.28
CA LYS A 319 -25.06 2.24 -14.38
C LYS A 319 -24.23 2.01 -13.13
N THR A 320 -22.90 2.03 -13.25
CA THR A 320 -21.99 1.86 -12.11
C THR A 320 -21.79 3.14 -11.32
N ALA A 321 -22.56 4.20 -11.59
CA ALA A 321 -22.42 5.52 -10.97
C ALA A 321 -21.00 6.11 -11.09
N LEU A 322 -20.25 5.65 -12.09
CA LEU A 322 -19.01 6.27 -12.53
C LEU A 322 -19.34 7.44 -13.49
N GLN A 323 -20.38 8.24 -13.17
CA GLN A 323 -20.85 9.34 -14.00
C GLN A 323 -19.94 10.56 -13.87
N GLY A 324 -19.73 11.30 -14.98
CA GLY A 324 -18.83 12.48 -15.03
C GLY A 324 -17.40 12.16 -15.50
N MET A 325 -17.12 10.87 -15.65
CA MET A 325 -15.90 10.30 -16.20
C MET A 325 -15.96 10.30 -17.72
N LYS A 326 -15.02 11.00 -18.38
CA LYS A 326 -14.96 11.03 -19.86
C LYS A 326 -14.32 9.75 -20.37
N VAL A 327 -15.02 9.07 -21.27
CA VAL A 327 -14.51 7.87 -21.95
C VAL A 327 -13.64 8.30 -23.12
N GLU A 328 -12.40 7.83 -23.11
CA GLU A 328 -11.55 7.82 -24.29
C GLU A 328 -11.40 6.36 -24.74
N THR A 329 -11.84 6.07 -25.96
CA THR A 329 -11.72 4.72 -26.55
C THR A 329 -10.27 4.43 -26.94
N TRP A 330 -9.85 3.17 -26.80
CA TRP A 330 -8.51 2.73 -27.17
C TRP A 330 -8.55 1.59 -28.20
N ASN A 331 -7.37 1.09 -28.56
CA ASN A 331 -7.15 0.12 -29.63
C ASN A 331 -7.65 -1.27 -29.25
N ASP A 332 -7.82 -1.56 -27.95
CA ASP A 332 -8.46 -2.77 -27.45
C ASP A 332 -9.94 -2.47 -27.20
N PRO A 333 -10.89 -3.16 -27.88
CA PRO A 333 -12.32 -2.94 -27.71
C PRO A 333 -12.82 -3.22 -26.28
N MET A 334 -12.02 -3.88 -25.44
CA MET A 334 -12.35 -4.22 -24.05
C MET A 334 -11.63 -3.33 -23.03
N GLU A 335 -10.82 -2.36 -23.48
CA GLU A 335 -10.09 -1.43 -22.62
C GLU A 335 -10.52 0.01 -22.92
N PHE A 336 -10.93 0.72 -21.87
CA PHE A 336 -11.32 2.13 -21.97
C PHE A 336 -10.61 2.96 -20.91
N LYS A 337 -10.25 4.18 -21.30
CA LYS A 337 -9.67 5.18 -20.41
C LYS A 337 -10.76 6.10 -19.91
N VAL A 338 -10.62 6.45 -18.64
CA VAL A 338 -11.61 7.19 -17.91
C VAL A 338 -10.94 8.33 -17.16
N ASP A 339 -11.24 9.57 -17.54
CA ASP A 339 -10.71 10.75 -16.84
C ASP A 339 -11.30 10.83 -15.41
N VAL A 340 -10.43 10.77 -14.39
CA VAL A 340 -10.86 10.83 -12.99
C VAL A 340 -11.03 12.25 -12.47
N GLY A 341 -10.57 13.29 -13.17
CA GLY A 341 -10.57 14.67 -12.68
C GLY A 341 -11.95 15.22 -12.29
N GLY A 342 -13.04 14.69 -12.86
CA GLY A 342 -14.42 15.10 -12.56
C GLY A 342 -15.10 14.36 -11.40
N PHE A 343 -14.49 13.29 -10.88
CA PHE A 343 -15.23 12.26 -10.15
C PHE A 343 -15.79 12.70 -8.78
N CYS A 344 -15.04 13.46 -7.98
CA CYS A 344 -15.50 13.85 -6.63
C CYS A 344 -16.41 15.09 -6.60
N ARG A 345 -16.58 15.84 -7.70
CA ARG A 345 -17.34 17.11 -7.68
C ARG A 345 -18.87 16.93 -7.67
N SER A 346 -19.38 15.72 -7.91
CA SER A 346 -20.80 15.47 -8.14
C SER A 346 -21.51 14.62 -7.08
N THR A 347 -20.78 14.04 -6.12
CA THR A 347 -21.31 12.95 -5.25
C THR A 347 -21.17 13.18 -3.75
N VAL A 348 -20.86 14.41 -3.31
CA VAL A 348 -20.90 14.82 -1.90
C VAL A 348 -22.16 15.63 -1.61
#